data_AF-D0GL10-F1
#
_entry.id   AF-D0GL10-F1
#
_cell.length_a   1.000
_cell.length_b   1.000
_cell.length_c   1.000
_cell.angle_alpha   90.00
_cell.angle_beta   90.00
_cell.angle_gamma   90.00
#
_symmetry.space_group_name_H-M   'P 1'
#
loop_
_entity.id
_entity.type
_entity.pdbx_description
1 polymer ?
#
loop_
_entity_poly.entity_id
_entity_poly.type
_entity_poly.pdbx_seq_one_letter_code
_entity_poly.pdbx_strand_id
1 'polypeptide(L)' 'MKKDKITIDDLLTKIPNKYELAIVAGKVAKEEFIKGHDKFKIMDNVFRDIMDDEIEVKK' A
#
# COMPACT_ATOMS: atom_id res chain seq x y z
N MET A 1 15.51 -13.50 -5.61
CA MET A 1 15.05 -12.32 -6.36
C MET A 1 15.25 -11.13 -5.45
N LYS A 2 16.01 -10.10 -5.86
CA LYS A 2 16.05 -8.85 -5.10
C LYS A 2 14.62 -8.32 -5.10
N LYS A 3 13.95 -8.31 -3.94
CA LYS A 3 12.72 -7.54 -3.79
C LYS A 3 13.18 -6.10 -3.84
N ASP A 4 13.02 -5.44 -4.98
CA ASP A 4 13.24 -4.00 -5.05
C ASP A 4 12.36 -3.37 -3.98
N LYS A 5 13.02 -2.61 -3.10
CA LYS A 5 12.38 -2.05 -1.91
C LYS A 5 11.50 -0.91 -2.40
N ILE A 6 10.18 -1.09 -2.38
CA ILE A 6 9.24 -0.05 -2.79
C ILE A 6 9.49 1.18 -1.90
N THR A 7 9.76 2.32 -2.53
CA THR A 7 10.01 3.57 -1.82
C THR A 7 8.75 4.42 -1.75
N ILE A 8 8.78 5.44 -0.87
CA ILE A 8 7.68 6.41 -0.81
C ILE A 8 7.54 7.17 -2.13
N ASP A 9 8.65 7.50 -2.79
CA ASP A 9 8.63 8.22 -4.06
C ASP A 9 7.91 7.41 -5.14
N ASP A 10 8.13 6.08 -5.19
CA ASP A 10 7.42 5.18 -6.11
C ASP A 10 5.91 5.22 -5.88
N LEU A 11 5.49 5.15 -4.61
CA LEU A 11 4.07 5.20 -4.23
C LEU A 11 3.43 6.56 -4.57
N LEU A 12 4.19 7.65 -4.45
CA LEU A 12 3.73 8.98 -4.81
C LEU A 12 3.59 9.16 -6.34
N THR A 13 4.24 8.34 -7.16
CA THR A 13 3.95 8.33 -8.61
C THR A 13 2.55 7.83 -8.93
N LYS A 14 2.00 6.95 -8.07
CA LYS A 14 0.64 6.38 -8.19
C LYS A 14 -0.40 7.25 -7.49
N ILE A 15 -0.10 7.69 -6.26
CA ILE A 15 -0.95 8.54 -5.44
C ILE A 15 -0.16 9.82 -5.08
N PRO A 16 -0.22 10.88 -5.92
CA PRO A 16 0.62 12.07 -5.78
C PRO A 16 0.43 12.85 -4.48
N ASN A 17 -0.69 12.63 -3.79
CA ASN A 17 -0.98 13.27 -2.52
C ASN A 17 -0.58 12.35 -1.35
N LYS A 18 0.45 12.77 -0.60
CA LYS A 18 0.95 12.02 0.58
C LYS A 18 -0.10 11.74 1.65
N TYR A 19 -1.10 12.62 1.83
CA TYR A 19 -2.16 12.42 2.81
C TYR A 19 -3.16 11.39 2.32
N GLU A 20 -3.53 11.45 1.05
CA GLU A 20 -4.40 10.46 0.41
C GLU A 20 -3.73 9.07 0.41
N LEU A 21 -2.45 9.00 0.07
CA LEU A 21 -1.64 7.80 0.15
C LEU A 21 -1.68 7.19 1.57
N ALA A 22 -1.49 8.00 2.61
CA ALA A 22 -1.54 7.53 4.00
C ALA A 22 -2.94 7.00 4.39
N ILE A 23 -4.00 7.67 3.94
CA ILE A 23 -5.39 7.26 4.19
C ILE A 23 -5.69 5.92 3.50
N VAL A 24 -5.34 5.80 2.22
CA VAL A 24 -5.56 4.60 1.42
C VAL A 24 -4.76 3.42 1.97
N ALA A 25 -3.46 3.61 2.21
CA ALA A 25 -2.60 2.59 2.79
C ALA A 25 -3.11 2.13 4.17
N GLY A 26 -3.59 3.06 5.00
CA GLY A 26 -4.16 2.74 6.31
C GLY A 26 -5.46 1.93 6.22
N LYS A 27 -6.32 2.20 5.24
CA LYS A 27 -7.55 1.43 4.99
C LYS A 27 -7.22 -0.02 4.59
N VAL A 28 -6.35 -0.19 3.59
CA VAL A 28 -5.99 -1.53 3.09
C VAL A 28 -5.21 -2.32 4.14
N ALA A 29 -4.29 -1.68 4.86
CA ALA A 29 -3.57 -2.32 5.96
C ALA A 29 -4.52 -2.85 7.06
N LYS A 30 -5.60 -2.12 7.34
CA LYS A 30 -6.61 -2.55 8.31
C LYS A 30 -7.39 -3.78 7.81
N GLU A 31 -7.74 -3.83 6.53
CA GLU A 31 -8.42 -4.98 5.93
C GLU A 31 -7.54 -6.23 5.94
N GLU A 32 -6.28 -6.10 5.53
CA GLU A 32 -5.28 -7.17 5.60
C GLU A 32 -5.03 -7.66 7.03
N PHE A 33 -5.03 -6.74 8.00
CA PHE A 33 -4.93 -7.08 9.41
C PHE A 33 -6.13 -7.90 9.90
N ILE A 34 -7.35 -7.53 9.50
CA ILE A 34 -8.59 -8.25 9.86
C ILE A 34 -8.60 -9.66 9.24
N LYS A 35 -8.07 -9.82 8.01
CA LYS A 35 -7.90 -11.13 7.35
C LYS A 35 -6.86 -12.03 8.03
N GLY A 36 -6.12 -11.54 9.03
CA GLY A 36 -5.20 -12.32 9.84
C GLY A 36 -3.77 -12.41 9.27
N HIS A 37 -3.40 -11.53 8.33
CA HIS A 37 -2.03 -11.48 7.83
C HIS A 37 -1.04 -10.97 8.90
N ASP A 38 0.20 -11.46 8.83
CA ASP A 38 1.28 -11.04 9.73
C ASP A 38 1.55 -9.54 9.62
N LYS A 39 1.56 -8.82 10.74
CA LYS A 39 1.80 -7.35 10.81
C LYS A 39 3.03 -6.89 9.99
N PHE A 40 4.09 -7.70 10.00
CA PHE A 40 5.34 -7.37 9.30
C PHE A 40 5.24 -7.49 7.78
N LYS A 41 4.26 -8.23 7.25
CA LYS A 41 4.02 -8.41 5.81
C LYS A 41 2.92 -7.51 5.27
N ILE A 42 2.04 -7.01 6.13
CA ILE A 42 0.91 -6.17 5.72
C ILE A 42 1.39 -4.93 4.94
N MET A 43 2.40 -4.22 5.44
CA MET A 43 2.86 -3.01 4.74
C MET A 43 3.53 -3.32 3.40
N ASP A 44 4.27 -4.43 3.31
CA ASP A 44 4.86 -4.89 2.04
C ASP A 44 3.78 -5.24 1.01
N ASN A 45 2.69 -5.89 1.46
CA ASN A 45 1.55 -6.22 0.61
C ASN A 45 0.84 -4.94 0.17
N VAL A 46 0.47 -4.05 1.11
CA VAL A 46 -0.20 -2.79 0.81
C VAL A 46 0.58 -1.95 -0.21
N PHE A 47 1.90 -1.84 -0.05
CA PHE A 47 2.73 -1.10 -1.01
C PHE A 47 2.76 -1.76 -2.38
N ARG A 48 2.76 -3.09 -2.44
CA ARG A 48 2.67 -3.82 -3.70
C ARG A 48 1.31 -3.61 -4.36
N ASP A 49 0.22 -3.74 -3.62
CA ASP A 49 -1.14 -3.54 -4.13
C ASP A 49 -1.34 -2.12 -4.69
N ILE A 50 -0.74 -1.10 -4.06
CA ILE A 50 -0.72 0.28 -4.59
C ILE A 50 0.06 0.34 -5.92
N MET A 51 1.22 -0.30 -6.00
CA MET A 51 2.06 -0.27 -7.20
C MET A 51 1.44 -1.02 -8.38
N ASP A 52 0.72 -2.12 -8.09
CA ASP A 52 0.06 -2.98 -9.06
C ASP A 52 -1.33 -2.44 -9.48
N ASP A 53 -1.70 -1.23 -9.04
CA ASP A 53 -3.00 -0.58 -9.28
C ASP A 53 -4.22 -1.43 -8.84
N GLU A 54 -4.03 -2.35 -7.90
CA GLU A 54 -5.11 -3.23 -7.39
C GLU A 54 -6.02 -2.52 -6.37
N ILE A 55 -5.66 -1.29 -5.97
CA ILE A 55 -6.46 -0.48 -5.04
C ILE A 55 -7.27 0.56 -5.80
N GLU A 56 -8.59 0.33 -5.89
CA GLU A 56 -9.52 1.34 -6.37
C GLU A 56 -9.66 2.49 -5.35
N VAL A 57 -8.93 3.58 -5.57
CA VAL A 57 -9.18 4.84 -4.87
C VAL A 57 -10.48 5.44 -5.41
N LYS A 58 -11.62 5.09 -4.80
CA LYS A 58 -12.88 5.78 -5.07
C LYS A 58 -12.77 7.23 -4.58
N LYS A 59 -12.73 8.16 -5.54
CA LYS A 59 -12.88 9.61 -5.31
C LYS A 59 -14.27 9.95 -4.76
#